data_AF-A0A2U1QPW2-F1
#
_entry.id   AF-A0A2U1QPW2-F1
#
_cell.length_a   1.000
_cell.length_b   1.000
_cell.length_c   1.000
_cell.angle_alpha   90.00
_cell.angle_beta   90.00
_cell.angle_gamma   90.00
#
_symmetry.space_group_name_H-M   'P 1'
#
loop_
_entity.id
_entity.type
_entity.pdbx_description
1 polymer ?
#
loop_
_entity_poly.entity_id
_entity_poly.type
_entity_poly.pdbx_seq_one_letter_code
_entity_poly.pdbx_strand_id
1 'polypeptide(L)'
;MKKTILFAVSAMFLMFSCQKDNSQEESGVVSAAQKENWLSANLDSKFANSQKQVTAYLFANEEMSKLVKTPNITEVRFVLGYESNTIQVSIVGVDKSGKELGKINSTILKESNYEAKLSKLNELSVSKTNKRTPLVSEHLLLPKDAYAGILGWKEKLNSVKDLDEVTSYDGLRFRHFSLESSIVETMVNKANTANIGVFFGLNPKGKVTTILISLDKNNAVKKTSITSKGETGDVLDDVLDGVRPSPPY
;
A
#
# COMPACT_ATOMS: atom_id res chain seq x y z
N MET A 1 -57.84 -22.79 -28.31
CA MET A 1 -57.43 -21.97 -27.15
C MET A 1 -55.95 -21.69 -27.24
N LYS A 2 -55.56 -20.41 -27.35
CA LYS A 2 -54.19 -19.92 -27.28
C LYS A 2 -53.72 -19.97 -25.82
N LYS A 3 -52.51 -20.49 -25.54
CA LYS A 3 -51.65 -19.98 -24.46
C LYS A 3 -50.18 -20.11 -24.86
N THR A 4 -49.66 -18.94 -25.20
CA THR A 4 -48.26 -18.55 -25.37
C THR A 4 -47.46 -18.90 -24.11
N ILE A 5 -46.32 -19.57 -24.25
CA ILE A 5 -45.31 -19.65 -23.18
C ILE A 5 -44.13 -18.78 -23.64
N LEU A 6 -43.89 -17.74 -22.86
CA LEU A 6 -42.92 -16.67 -23.06
C LEU A 6 -41.70 -16.95 -22.17
N PHE A 7 -40.52 -16.98 -22.78
CA PHE A 7 -39.19 -16.57 -22.30
C PHE A 7 -38.70 -16.83 -20.86
N ALA A 8 -37.52 -17.45 -20.78
CA ALA A 8 -36.39 -16.91 -20.01
C ALA A 8 -35.06 -17.41 -20.60
N VAL A 9 -34.47 -16.61 -21.49
CA VAL A 9 -33.07 -16.74 -21.92
C VAL A 9 -32.22 -16.16 -20.78
N SER A 10 -31.56 -17.00 -19.99
CA SER A 10 -30.46 -16.55 -19.13
C SER A 10 -29.18 -16.57 -19.94
N ALA A 11 -28.84 -15.41 -20.50
CA ALA A 11 -27.51 -15.16 -21.05
C ALA A 11 -26.51 -15.12 -19.89
N MET A 12 -25.66 -16.13 -19.85
CA MET A 12 -24.50 -16.21 -18.96
C MET A 12 -23.51 -15.13 -19.42
N PHE A 13 -23.58 -13.94 -18.84
CA PHE A 13 -22.54 -12.92 -18.97
C PHE A 13 -21.30 -13.41 -18.22
N LEU A 14 -20.47 -14.20 -18.91
CA LEU A 14 -19.07 -14.37 -18.55
C LEU A 14 -18.39 -13.02 -18.80
N MET A 15 -18.39 -12.17 -17.76
CA MET A 15 -17.52 -11.01 -17.69
C MET A 15 -16.09 -11.54 -17.50
N PHE A 16 -15.48 -11.98 -18.58
CA PHE A 16 -14.03 -12.02 -18.70
C PHE A 16 -13.58 -10.55 -18.63
N SER A 17 -13.19 -10.10 -17.43
CA SER A 17 -12.32 -8.96 -17.30
C SER A 17 -11.01 -9.32 -18.00
N CYS A 18 -10.93 -9.01 -19.29
CA CYS A 18 -9.67 -8.90 -20.00
C CYS A 18 -8.89 -7.76 -19.34
N GLN A 19 -8.15 -8.07 -18.29
CA GLN A 19 -7.11 -7.21 -17.77
C GLN A 19 -6.05 -7.14 -18.87
N LYS A 20 -5.98 -5.98 -19.53
CA LYS A 20 -5.14 -5.74 -20.70
C LYS A 20 -3.67 -6.01 -20.34
N ASP A 21 -3.12 -7.04 -20.98
CA ASP A 21 -1.70 -7.40 -20.90
C ASP A 21 -0.83 -6.25 -21.40
N ASN A 22 -0.07 -5.65 -20.49
CA ASN A 22 1.16 -4.93 -20.84
C ASN A 22 2.32 -5.73 -20.25
N SER A 23 2.81 -6.70 -21.00
CA SER A 23 4.11 -7.33 -20.77
C SER A 23 5.18 -6.41 -21.36
N GLN A 24 5.85 -5.65 -20.51
CA GLN A 24 7.09 -4.97 -20.90
C GLN A 24 8.11 -5.11 -19.78
N GLU A 25 9.31 -5.53 -20.17
CA GLU A 25 10.45 -5.76 -19.29
C GLU A 25 10.82 -4.48 -18.54
N GLU A 26 10.65 -4.50 -17.22
CA GLU A 26 10.99 -3.39 -16.32
C GLU A 26 12.42 -3.53 -15.82
N SER A 27 13.34 -2.68 -16.31
CA SER A 27 14.72 -2.60 -15.81
C SER A 27 14.86 -1.56 -14.70
N GLY A 28 14.99 -1.99 -13.42
CA GLY A 28 15.39 -1.08 -12.33
C GLY A 28 15.28 -1.64 -10.90
N VAL A 29 16.44 -1.75 -10.22
CA VAL A 29 16.89 -1.79 -8.77
C VAL A 29 15.99 -2.21 -7.58
N VAL A 30 14.77 -2.73 -7.71
CA VAL A 30 14.59 -4.16 -7.46
C VAL A 30 15.04 -4.89 -8.69
N SER A 31 16.20 -5.53 -8.61
CA SER A 31 16.70 -6.28 -9.75
C SER A 31 15.60 -7.23 -10.23
N ALA A 32 15.54 -7.52 -11.53
CA ALA A 32 14.62 -8.53 -12.03
C ALA A 32 14.71 -9.81 -11.17
N ALA A 33 15.94 -10.16 -10.74
CA ALA A 33 16.19 -11.22 -9.77
C ALA A 33 15.48 -11.03 -8.42
N GLN A 34 15.50 -9.87 -7.77
CA GLN A 34 14.76 -9.66 -6.52
C GLN A 34 13.23 -9.72 -6.71
N LYS A 35 12.69 -9.28 -7.87
CA LYS A 35 11.25 -9.43 -8.19
C LYS A 35 10.89 -10.91 -8.37
N GLU A 36 11.68 -11.64 -9.15
CA GLU A 36 11.51 -13.08 -9.36
C GLU A 36 11.68 -13.88 -8.05
N ASN A 37 12.66 -13.48 -7.23
CA ASN A 37 12.84 -14.04 -5.89
C ASN A 37 11.61 -13.84 -5.03
N TRP A 38 10.93 -12.69 -5.15
CA TRP A 38 9.67 -12.48 -4.42
C TRP A 38 8.57 -13.40 -4.90
N LEU A 39 8.40 -13.62 -6.20
CA LEU A 39 7.35 -14.48 -6.71
C LEU A 39 7.58 -15.97 -6.40
N SER A 40 8.84 -16.38 -6.24
CA SER A 40 9.25 -17.74 -5.91
C SER A 40 9.65 -17.97 -4.45
N ALA A 41 9.62 -16.92 -3.60
CA ALA A 41 10.03 -17.02 -2.21
C ALA A 41 9.23 -18.06 -1.43
N ASN A 42 9.91 -18.78 -0.53
CA ASN A 42 9.25 -19.63 0.45
C ASN A 42 8.87 -18.77 1.67
N LEU A 43 7.57 -18.61 1.93
CA LEU A 43 7.05 -17.81 3.04
C LEU A 43 7.00 -18.64 4.33
N ASP A 44 8.15 -19.16 4.74
CA ASP A 44 8.31 -20.04 5.89
C ASP A 44 8.57 -19.28 7.21
N SER A 45 8.97 -19.99 8.26
CA SER A 45 9.28 -19.40 9.56
C SER A 45 10.47 -18.45 9.54
N LYS A 46 11.44 -18.63 8.63
CA LYS A 46 12.57 -17.69 8.49
C LYS A 46 12.09 -16.38 7.89
N PHE A 47 11.26 -16.45 6.85
CA PHE A 47 10.57 -15.28 6.32
C PHE A 47 9.78 -14.56 7.41
N ALA A 48 8.90 -15.29 8.09
CA ALA A 48 8.04 -14.70 9.11
C ALA A 48 8.84 -14.03 10.23
N ASN A 49 9.92 -14.65 10.71
CA ASN A 49 10.75 -14.11 11.78
C ASN A 49 11.52 -12.85 11.34
N SER A 50 12.07 -12.83 10.13
CA SER A 50 12.72 -11.63 9.58
C SER A 50 11.72 -10.51 9.32
N GLN A 51 10.57 -10.84 8.72
CA GLN A 51 9.56 -9.86 8.35
C GLN A 51 8.90 -9.19 9.56
N LYS A 52 8.74 -9.90 10.70
CA LYS A 52 8.26 -9.31 11.97
C LYS A 52 9.14 -8.19 12.49
N GLN A 53 10.44 -8.21 12.18
CA GLN A 53 11.36 -7.14 12.58
C GLN A 53 11.19 -5.88 11.74
N VAL A 54 10.56 -5.99 10.57
CA VAL A 54 10.27 -4.83 9.72
C VAL A 54 9.08 -4.09 10.28
N THR A 55 9.33 -2.83 10.61
CA THR A 55 8.31 -1.90 11.07
C THR A 55 7.62 -1.21 9.89
N ALA A 56 8.42 -0.63 9.00
CA ALA A 56 7.95 0.12 7.84
C ALA A 56 9.05 0.17 6.76
N TYR A 57 8.66 0.54 5.55
CA TYR A 57 9.54 0.92 4.45
C TYR A 57 9.50 2.43 4.30
N LEU A 58 10.63 3.08 4.54
CA LEU A 58 10.74 4.54 4.54
C LEU A 58 11.13 5.04 3.16
N PHE A 59 10.40 6.04 2.70
CA PHE A 59 10.73 6.82 1.51
C PHE A 59 10.90 8.28 1.89
N ALA A 60 12.06 8.86 1.58
CA ALA A 60 12.31 10.26 1.87
C ALA A 60 11.32 11.15 1.12
N ASN A 61 10.74 12.13 1.82
CA ASN A 61 9.76 13.03 1.23
C ASN A 61 10.33 13.76 0.00
N GLU A 62 11.59 14.19 0.06
CA GLU A 62 12.26 14.89 -1.04
C GLU A 62 12.35 14.04 -2.31
N GLU A 63 12.71 12.76 -2.18
CA GLU A 63 12.80 11.84 -3.32
C GLU A 63 11.42 11.56 -3.90
N MET A 64 10.44 11.29 -3.04
CA MET A 64 9.05 11.07 -3.44
C MET A 64 8.47 12.30 -4.14
N SER A 65 8.76 13.50 -3.63
CA SER A 65 8.33 14.77 -4.23
C SER A 65 8.94 14.97 -5.62
N LYS A 66 10.22 14.65 -5.81
CA LYS A 66 10.87 14.70 -7.13
C LYS A 66 10.23 13.70 -8.10
N LEU A 67 9.95 12.48 -7.62
CA LEU A 67 9.32 11.46 -8.45
C LEU A 67 7.94 11.90 -8.93
N VAL A 68 7.00 12.24 -8.03
CA VAL A 68 5.62 12.58 -8.45
C VAL A 68 5.51 13.87 -9.27
N LYS A 69 6.51 14.76 -9.20
CA LYS A 69 6.60 15.97 -10.04
C LYS A 69 7.23 15.71 -11.40
N THR A 70 7.75 14.51 -11.66
CA THR A 70 8.30 14.17 -12.96
C THR A 70 7.17 14.10 -13.99
N PRO A 71 7.27 14.80 -15.14
CA PRO A 71 6.20 14.84 -16.13
C PRO A 71 5.77 13.45 -16.60
N ASN A 72 4.48 13.32 -16.95
CA ASN A 72 3.86 12.12 -17.49
C ASN A 72 3.70 10.93 -16.54
N ILE A 73 4.15 11.01 -15.29
CA ILE A 73 3.85 9.98 -14.28
C ILE A 73 2.38 10.08 -13.88
N THR A 74 1.62 9.03 -14.16
CA THR A 74 0.20 8.93 -13.81
C THR A 74 -0.05 8.03 -12.61
N GLU A 75 0.82 7.05 -12.39
CA GLU A 75 0.72 6.11 -11.28
C GLU A 75 2.08 5.88 -10.63
N VAL A 76 2.03 5.50 -9.37
CA VAL A 76 3.16 5.10 -8.55
C VAL A 76 2.93 3.65 -8.13
N ARG A 77 3.91 2.78 -8.39
CA ARG A 77 3.87 1.34 -8.09
C ARG A 77 4.81 1.02 -6.93
N PHE A 78 4.30 0.37 -5.89
CA PHE A 78 5.07 -0.20 -4.78
C PHE A 78 5.47 -1.62 -5.18
N VAL A 79 6.59 -1.75 -5.86
CA VAL A 79 7.08 -3.01 -6.41
C VAL A 79 7.74 -3.85 -5.32
N LEU A 80 7.27 -5.08 -5.19
CA LEU A 80 7.74 -6.04 -4.20
C LEU A 80 8.95 -6.82 -4.72
N GLY A 81 9.95 -6.96 -3.87
CA GLY A 81 11.11 -7.83 -4.07
C GLY A 81 11.36 -8.67 -2.83
N TYR A 82 12.34 -9.57 -2.89
CA TYR A 82 12.69 -10.44 -1.77
C TYR A 82 14.19 -10.61 -1.65
N GLU A 83 14.69 -10.37 -0.44
CA GLU A 83 16.09 -10.52 -0.09
C GLU A 83 16.24 -10.78 1.41
N SER A 84 17.16 -11.68 1.79
CA SER A 84 17.47 -11.98 3.19
C SER A 84 16.22 -12.31 4.03
N ASN A 85 15.33 -13.14 3.48
CA ASN A 85 14.07 -13.54 4.10
C ASN A 85 13.12 -12.38 4.42
N THR A 86 13.25 -11.25 3.73
CA THR A 86 12.47 -10.05 3.98
C THR A 86 11.94 -9.50 2.66
N ILE A 87 10.70 -9.01 2.67
CA ILE A 87 10.18 -8.26 1.53
C ILE A 87 11.03 -6.98 1.37
N GLN A 88 11.37 -6.68 0.13
CA GLN A 88 11.95 -5.41 -0.29
C GLN A 88 10.86 -4.60 -0.99
N VAL A 89 10.86 -3.28 -0.82
CA VAL A 89 9.92 -2.40 -1.50
C VAL A 89 10.68 -1.31 -2.24
N SER A 90 10.35 -1.12 -3.51
CA SER A 90 10.73 0.07 -4.26
C SER A 90 9.50 0.75 -4.80
N ILE A 91 9.59 2.06 -4.99
CA ILE A 91 8.56 2.84 -5.64
C ILE A 91 9.00 3.14 -7.06
N VAL A 92 8.13 2.87 -8.03
CA VAL A 92 8.34 3.16 -9.45
C VAL A 92 7.24 4.08 -9.94
N GLY A 93 7.59 5.22 -10.51
CA GLY A 93 6.65 6.09 -11.20
C GLY A 93 6.50 5.65 -12.65
N VAL A 94 5.26 5.49 -13.13
CA VAL A 94 4.96 5.02 -14.48
C VAL A 94 4.02 5.95 -15.22
N ASP A 95 4.15 5.97 -16.55
CA ASP A 95 3.19 6.65 -17.43
C ASP A 95 1.93 5.81 -17.71
N LYS A 96 1.02 6.34 -18.54
CA LYS A 96 -0.22 5.67 -18.94
C LYS A 96 -0.02 4.34 -19.69
N SER A 97 1.15 4.13 -20.27
CA SER A 97 1.51 2.86 -20.93
C SER A 97 2.13 1.85 -19.95
N GLY A 98 2.44 2.29 -18.73
CA GLY A 98 3.14 1.49 -17.73
C GLY A 98 4.66 1.56 -17.85
N LYS A 99 5.19 2.48 -18.67
CA LYS A 99 6.64 2.68 -18.80
C LYS A 99 7.18 3.36 -17.55
N GLU A 100 8.25 2.80 -16.99
CA GLU A 100 8.99 3.36 -15.86
C GLU A 100 9.65 4.69 -16.25
N LEU A 101 9.39 5.73 -15.45
CA LEU A 101 9.94 7.09 -15.60
C LEU A 101 10.81 7.53 -14.42
N GLY A 102 10.80 6.77 -13.33
CA GLY A 102 11.65 7.03 -12.17
C GLY A 102 11.44 6.00 -11.07
N LYS A 103 12.42 5.89 -10.19
CA LYS A 103 12.46 4.87 -9.15
C LYS A 103 13.11 5.36 -7.87
N ILE A 104 12.56 4.94 -6.72
CA ILE A 104 13.10 5.19 -5.39
C ILE A 104 13.12 3.86 -4.62
N ASN A 105 14.19 3.59 -3.88
CA ASN A 105 14.26 2.41 -3.02
C ASN A 105 13.91 2.77 -1.57
N SER A 106 13.28 1.85 -0.86
CA SER A 106 12.99 2.08 0.56
C SER A 106 14.23 1.88 1.43
N THR A 107 14.22 2.56 2.57
CA THR A 107 15.02 2.16 3.73
C THR A 107 14.14 1.36 4.69
N ILE A 108 14.55 0.14 5.05
CA ILE A 108 13.81 -0.68 6.01
C ILE A 108 13.99 -0.11 7.41
N LEU A 109 12.89 0.31 8.04
CA LEU A 109 12.86 0.67 9.45
C LEU A 109 12.67 -0.60 10.29
N LYS A 110 13.60 -0.85 11.20
CA LYS A 110 13.49 -1.87 12.25
C LYS A 110 13.58 -1.17 13.60
N GLU A 111 12.45 -1.00 14.27
CA GLU A 111 12.43 -0.36 15.58
C GLU A 111 11.75 -1.27 16.61
N SER A 112 12.50 -1.65 17.64
CA SER A 112 11.95 -2.35 18.81
C SER A 112 10.91 -1.47 19.50
N ASN A 113 9.76 -2.04 19.88
CA ASN A 113 8.65 -1.36 20.56
C ASN A 113 7.89 -0.30 19.73
N TYR A 114 8.01 -0.33 18.39
CA TYR A 114 7.21 0.58 17.54
C TYR A 114 5.70 0.35 17.66
N GLU A 115 5.25 -0.80 18.19
CA GLU A 115 3.84 -1.05 18.50
C GLU A 115 3.24 -0.02 19.45
N ALA A 116 3.98 0.41 20.48
CA ALA A 116 3.53 1.47 21.37
C ALA A 116 3.48 2.85 20.69
N LYS A 117 4.26 3.05 19.62
CA LYS A 117 4.16 4.26 18.78
C LYS A 117 2.95 4.17 17.84
N LEU A 118 2.70 2.99 17.26
CA LEU A 118 1.56 2.73 16.38
C LEU A 118 0.23 2.69 17.11
N SER A 119 0.18 2.26 18.38
CA SER A 119 -1.07 2.19 19.16
C SER A 119 -1.74 3.56 19.28
N LYS A 120 -0.96 4.64 19.20
CA LYS A 120 -1.46 6.01 19.12
C LYS A 120 -2.37 6.24 17.93
N LEU A 121 -2.20 5.51 16.81
CA LEU A 121 -3.13 5.58 15.67
C LEU A 121 -4.57 5.26 16.09
N ASN A 122 -4.78 4.40 17.09
CA ASN A 122 -6.11 4.04 17.56
C ASN A 122 -6.81 5.18 18.34
N GLU A 123 -6.04 6.16 18.81
CA GLU A 123 -6.52 7.31 19.57
C GLU A 123 -6.75 8.54 18.68
N LEU A 124 -6.28 8.50 17.44
CA LEU A 124 -6.33 9.63 16.52
C LEU A 124 -7.59 9.60 15.65
N SER A 125 -8.11 10.78 15.37
CA SER A 125 -9.17 10.99 14.40
C SER A 125 -8.60 11.50 13.08
N VAL A 126 -9.40 11.40 12.01
CA VAL A 126 -9.11 12.08 10.74
C VAL A 126 -9.65 13.50 10.81
N SER A 127 -8.87 14.48 10.37
CA SER A 127 -9.32 15.87 10.28
C SER A 127 -10.57 15.97 9.41
N LYS A 128 -11.67 16.49 9.96
CA LYS A 128 -12.88 16.80 9.17
C LYS A 128 -12.79 18.15 8.47
N THR A 129 -11.81 18.98 8.84
CA THR A 129 -11.64 20.36 8.33
C THR A 129 -10.69 20.44 7.14
N ASN A 130 -9.87 19.42 6.92
CA ASN A 130 -9.00 19.35 5.74
C ASN A 130 -9.86 19.19 4.47
N LYS A 131 -9.76 20.15 3.55
CA LYS A 131 -10.33 20.01 2.21
C LYS A 131 -9.57 18.91 1.48
N ARG A 132 -10.28 17.86 1.07
CA ARG A 132 -9.76 16.74 0.29
C ARG A 132 -10.42 16.70 -1.08
N THR A 133 -9.70 16.19 -2.07
CA THR A 133 -10.30 15.83 -3.35
C THR A 133 -11.13 14.55 -3.18
N PRO A 134 -12.09 14.29 -4.09
CA PRO A 134 -12.80 13.01 -4.11
C PRO A 134 -11.84 11.83 -4.18
N LEU A 135 -10.83 11.90 -5.05
CA LEU A 135 -9.82 10.87 -5.22
C LEU A 135 -9.06 10.57 -3.90
N VAL A 136 -8.60 11.59 -3.16
CA VAL A 136 -7.94 11.38 -1.85
C VAL A 136 -8.90 10.73 -0.85
N SER A 137 -10.19 11.07 -0.91
CA SER A 137 -11.20 10.52 0.00
C SER A 137 -11.48 9.04 -0.26
N GLU A 138 -11.30 8.54 -1.49
CA GLU A 138 -11.46 7.11 -1.83
C GLU A 138 -10.36 6.24 -1.22
N HIS A 139 -9.17 6.80 -1.00
CA HIS A 139 -8.02 6.10 -0.41
C HIS A 139 -7.87 6.31 1.10
N LEU A 140 -8.71 7.17 1.69
CA LEU A 140 -8.59 7.56 3.09
C LEU A 140 -8.99 6.42 4.01
N LEU A 141 -8.05 5.98 4.85
CA LEU A 141 -8.30 5.03 5.93
C LEU A 141 -8.58 5.77 7.24
N LEU A 142 -9.48 5.20 8.05
CA LEU A 142 -9.56 5.60 9.45
C LEU A 142 -8.28 5.13 10.19
N PRO A 143 -7.68 5.95 11.06
CA PRO A 143 -6.46 5.61 11.78
C PRO A 143 -6.56 4.28 12.56
N LYS A 144 -7.72 4.02 13.17
CA LYS A 144 -8.03 2.75 13.84
C LYS A 144 -8.02 1.54 12.89
N ASP A 145 -8.48 1.70 11.65
CA ASP A 145 -8.57 0.63 10.66
C ASP A 145 -7.18 0.33 10.10
N ALA A 146 -6.39 1.39 9.88
CA ALA A 146 -4.98 1.28 9.52
C ALA A 146 -4.19 0.54 10.61
N TYR A 147 -4.38 0.91 11.88
CA TYR A 147 -3.75 0.22 13.01
C TYR A 147 -4.15 -1.26 13.08
N ALA A 148 -5.45 -1.56 12.98
CA ALA A 148 -5.96 -2.92 12.99
C ALA A 148 -5.39 -3.75 11.82
N GLY A 149 -5.31 -3.18 10.62
CA GLY A 149 -4.70 -3.82 9.46
C GLY A 149 -3.22 -4.16 9.69
N ILE A 150 -2.43 -3.21 10.21
CA ILE A 150 -1.00 -3.43 10.51
C ILE A 150 -0.81 -4.53 11.56
N LEU A 151 -1.63 -4.52 12.62
CA LEU A 151 -1.59 -5.59 13.62
C LEU A 151 -2.00 -6.94 13.04
N GLY A 152 -3.06 -6.99 12.23
CA GLY A 152 -3.51 -8.22 11.58
C GLY A 152 -2.41 -8.85 10.73
N TRP A 153 -1.59 -8.05 10.04
CA TRP A 153 -0.44 -8.57 9.30
C TRP A 153 0.62 -9.18 10.23
N LYS A 154 0.94 -8.50 11.34
CA LYS A 154 1.87 -9.03 12.36
C LYS A 154 1.39 -10.32 12.97
N GLU A 155 0.10 -10.42 13.30
CA GLU A 155 -0.52 -11.64 13.80
C GLU A 155 -0.47 -12.77 12.77
N LYS A 156 -0.69 -12.46 11.49
CA LYS A 156 -0.56 -13.44 10.40
C LYS A 156 0.86 -13.97 10.30
N LEU A 157 1.88 -13.10 10.39
CA LEU A 157 3.29 -13.52 10.49
C LEU A 157 3.56 -14.36 11.75
N ASN A 158 2.86 -14.12 12.86
CA ASN A 158 3.00 -14.94 14.07
C ASN A 158 2.49 -16.37 13.90
N SER A 159 1.41 -16.56 13.16
CA SER A 159 0.87 -17.90 12.91
C SER A 159 1.68 -18.70 11.89
N VAL A 160 2.36 -18.04 10.95
CA VAL A 160 3.08 -18.68 9.82
C VAL A 160 2.16 -19.60 9.01
N LYS A 161 0.87 -19.25 8.93
CA LYS A 161 -0.15 -20.01 8.17
C LYS A 161 -0.73 -19.15 7.07
N ASP A 162 -0.95 -19.77 5.91
CA ASP A 162 -1.59 -19.17 4.73
C ASP A 162 -0.98 -17.83 4.32
N LEU A 163 0.35 -17.69 4.49
CA LEU A 163 1.08 -16.49 4.08
C LEU A 163 1.02 -16.28 2.57
N ASP A 164 1.06 -17.36 1.80
CA ASP A 164 0.84 -17.35 0.36
C ASP A 164 -0.56 -16.87 0.01
N GLU A 165 -1.57 -17.36 0.72
CA GLU A 165 -2.96 -16.98 0.47
C GLU A 165 -3.15 -15.47 0.66
N VAL A 166 -2.68 -14.90 1.76
CA VAL A 166 -2.90 -13.46 2.05
C VAL A 166 -2.07 -12.54 1.17
N THR A 167 -0.95 -13.03 0.61
CA THR A 167 -0.08 -12.28 -0.31
C THR A 167 -0.42 -12.50 -1.78
N SER A 168 -1.52 -13.21 -2.07
CA SER A 168 -1.91 -13.59 -3.43
C SER A 168 -3.37 -13.32 -3.75
N TYR A 169 -3.66 -13.15 -5.04
CA TYR A 169 -5.01 -13.27 -5.61
C TYR A 169 -5.02 -14.47 -6.56
N ASP A 170 -6.04 -15.33 -6.46
CA ASP A 170 -6.16 -16.53 -7.30
C ASP A 170 -4.90 -17.42 -7.34
N GLY A 171 -4.19 -17.51 -6.21
CA GLY A 171 -2.95 -18.30 -6.08
C GLY A 171 -1.69 -17.60 -6.61
N LEU A 172 -1.82 -16.39 -7.15
CA LEU A 172 -0.75 -15.62 -7.75
C LEU A 172 -0.33 -14.45 -6.85
N ARG A 173 0.93 -14.49 -6.40
CA ARG A 173 1.48 -13.56 -5.39
C ARG A 173 1.63 -12.14 -5.94
N PHE A 174 1.17 -11.12 -5.21
CA PHE A 174 1.18 -9.72 -5.67
C PHE A 174 2.57 -9.28 -6.19
N ARG A 175 2.65 -8.64 -7.35
CA ARG A 175 3.92 -8.07 -7.85
C ARG A 175 4.17 -6.67 -7.31
N HIS A 176 3.11 -5.88 -7.28
CA HIS A 176 3.13 -4.51 -6.81
C HIS A 176 1.73 -4.08 -6.36
N PHE A 177 1.71 -2.99 -5.60
CA PHE A 177 0.52 -2.19 -5.36
C PHE A 177 0.62 -0.92 -6.20
N SER A 178 -0.50 -0.34 -6.62
CA SER A 178 -0.52 0.90 -7.41
C SER A 178 -1.33 1.98 -6.72
N LEU A 179 -0.92 3.23 -6.92
CA LEU A 179 -1.61 4.41 -6.44
C LEU A 179 -1.44 5.56 -7.43
N GLU A 180 -2.48 6.35 -7.65
CA GLU A 180 -2.44 7.52 -8.54
C GLU A 180 -1.40 8.53 -8.05
N SER A 181 -0.60 9.09 -8.97
CA SER A 181 0.51 9.99 -8.61
C SER A 181 0.05 11.24 -7.85
N SER A 182 -1.13 11.77 -8.17
CA SER A 182 -1.76 12.89 -7.48
C SER A 182 -2.08 12.63 -6.01
N ILE A 183 -2.30 11.36 -5.63
CA ILE A 183 -2.56 10.97 -4.25
C ILE A 183 -1.27 11.03 -3.44
N VAL A 184 -0.20 10.46 -3.99
CA VAL A 184 1.14 10.55 -3.40
C VAL A 184 1.61 12.01 -3.32
N GLU A 185 1.34 12.81 -4.35
CA GLU A 185 1.61 14.24 -4.37
C GLU A 185 0.95 14.98 -3.19
N THR A 186 -0.30 14.64 -2.87
CA THR A 186 -1.03 15.21 -1.72
C THR A 186 -0.34 14.88 -0.39
N MET A 187 0.27 13.70 -0.26
CA MET A 187 1.00 13.32 0.95
C MET A 187 2.33 14.07 1.08
N VAL A 188 3.11 14.15 0.00
CA VAL A 188 4.46 14.73 0.05
C VAL A 188 4.45 16.24 0.21
N ASN A 189 3.40 16.92 -0.26
CA ASN A 189 3.27 18.38 -0.14
C ASN A 189 2.85 18.85 1.28
N LYS A 190 2.65 17.92 2.24
CA LYS A 190 2.35 18.27 3.63
C LYS A 190 3.61 18.79 4.34
N ALA A 191 3.52 19.96 4.94
CA ALA A 191 4.63 20.61 5.65
C ALA A 191 5.21 19.72 6.77
N ASN A 192 6.52 19.71 6.95
CA ASN A 192 7.23 18.95 8.01
C ASN A 192 7.10 17.41 7.94
N THR A 193 6.73 16.85 6.79
CA THR A 193 6.82 15.41 6.54
C THR A 193 8.25 15.07 6.11
N ALA A 194 8.97 14.29 6.91
CA ALA A 194 10.34 13.86 6.57
C ALA A 194 10.33 12.60 5.70
N ASN A 195 9.50 11.62 6.06
CA ASN A 195 9.38 10.35 5.37
C ASN A 195 7.90 10.01 5.11
N ILE A 196 7.65 9.32 4.01
CA ILE A 196 6.42 8.53 3.84
C ILE A 196 6.76 7.11 4.27
N GLY A 197 6.11 6.64 5.34
CA GLY A 197 6.20 5.27 5.81
C GLY A 197 5.18 4.41 5.09
N VAL A 198 5.65 3.36 4.41
CA VAL A 198 4.80 2.31 3.86
C VAL A 198 4.82 1.13 4.83
N PHE A 199 3.64 0.79 5.33
CA PHE A 199 3.41 -0.35 6.21
C PHE A 199 2.67 -1.43 5.44
N PHE A 200 2.92 -2.71 5.75
CA PHE A 200 2.03 -3.77 5.32
C PHE A 200 0.95 -3.98 6.37
N GLY A 201 -0.29 -4.11 5.91
CA GLY A 201 -1.44 -4.48 6.72
C GLY A 201 -2.36 -5.44 5.98
N LEU A 202 -3.38 -5.96 6.67
CA LEU A 202 -4.46 -6.71 6.04
C LEU A 202 -5.65 -5.78 5.76
N ASN A 203 -6.19 -5.86 4.54
CA ASN A 203 -7.44 -5.20 4.18
C ASN A 203 -8.66 -5.98 4.71
N PRO A 204 -9.89 -5.45 4.58
CA PRO A 204 -11.10 -6.15 5.05
C PRO A 204 -11.37 -7.51 4.41
N LYS A 205 -10.70 -7.85 3.30
CA LYS A 205 -10.75 -9.17 2.64
C LYS A 205 -9.68 -10.13 3.16
N GLY A 206 -8.89 -9.73 4.17
CA GLY A 206 -7.80 -10.53 4.71
C GLY A 206 -6.57 -10.62 3.81
N LYS A 207 -6.47 -9.78 2.77
CA LYS A 207 -5.31 -9.74 1.86
C LYS A 207 -4.35 -8.64 2.28
N VAL A 208 -3.06 -8.86 2.06
CA VAL A 208 -2.01 -7.86 2.29
C VAL A 208 -2.26 -6.64 1.41
N THR A 209 -2.14 -5.46 2.00
CA THR A 209 -2.16 -4.16 1.34
C THR A 209 -1.08 -3.25 1.91
N THR A 210 -0.82 -2.13 1.24
CA THR A 210 0.10 -1.08 1.71
C THR A 210 -0.66 0.05 2.37
N ILE A 211 -0.25 0.43 3.56
CA ILE A 211 -0.79 1.57 4.32
C ILE A 211 0.28 2.65 4.38
N LEU A 212 -0.03 3.82 3.86
CA LEU A 212 0.86 4.96 3.78
C LEU A 212 0.58 5.95 4.91
N ILE A 213 1.61 6.29 5.67
CA ILE A 213 1.54 7.22 6.79
C ILE A 213 2.66 8.27 6.67
N SER A 214 2.32 9.55 6.86
CA SER A 214 3.33 10.62 6.94
C SER A 214 4.07 10.55 8.27
N LEU A 215 5.40 10.57 8.22
CA LEU A 215 6.27 10.48 9.39
C LEU A 215 7.13 11.74 9.54
N ASP A 216 7.39 12.11 10.79
CA ASP A 216 8.32 13.20 11.12
C ASP A 216 9.80 12.76 11.04
N LYS A 217 10.73 13.68 11.32
CA LYS A 217 12.18 13.42 11.30
C LYS A 217 12.65 12.33 12.28
N ASN A 218 11.82 11.96 13.27
CA ASN A 218 12.10 10.90 14.24
C ASN A 218 11.34 9.60 13.89
N ASN A 219 10.79 9.51 12.68
CA ASN A 219 9.92 8.43 12.20
C ASN A 219 8.68 8.20 13.08
N ALA A 220 8.26 9.22 13.84
CA ALA A 220 7.00 9.19 14.56
C ALA A 220 5.86 9.55 13.62
N VAL A 221 4.70 8.96 13.88
CA VAL A 221 3.46 9.27 13.18
C VAL A 221 3.15 10.76 13.33
N LYS A 222 3.02 11.46 12.20
CA LYS A 222 2.81 12.90 12.18
C LYS A 222 1.38 13.27 12.57
N LYS A 223 1.25 14.07 13.63
CA LYS A 223 -0.01 14.58 14.15
C LYS A 223 -0.05 16.10 14.13
N THR A 224 -1.24 16.66 13.90
CA THR A 224 -1.52 18.07 14.04
C THR A 224 -2.45 18.24 15.23
N SER A 225 -2.02 18.97 16.26
CA SER A 225 -2.90 19.31 17.37
C SER A 225 -3.89 20.37 16.91
N ILE A 226 -5.18 20.08 16.97
CA ILE A 226 -6.22 21.03 16.62
C ILE A 226 -6.83 21.58 17.91
N THR A 227 -6.75 22.90 18.09
CA THR A 227 -7.47 23.64 19.13
C THR A 227 -8.48 24.56 18.45
N SER A 228 -9.52 24.00 17.84
CA SER A 228 -10.64 24.77 17.29
C SER A 228 -11.97 24.30 17.86
N LYS A 229 -12.87 25.26 18.14
CA LYS A 229 -14.15 25.09 18.83
C LYS A 229 -14.94 23.89 18.26
N GLY A 230 -14.90 22.76 18.97
CA GLY A 230 -15.69 21.56 18.68
C GLY A 230 -14.88 20.25 18.60
N GLU A 231 -13.57 20.30 18.37
CA GLU A 231 -12.70 19.14 18.40
C GLU A 231 -11.44 19.49 19.20
N THR A 232 -11.33 18.95 20.42
CA THR A 232 -10.09 18.94 21.22
C THR A 232 -9.45 17.58 21.07
N GLY A 233 -8.29 17.52 20.40
CA GLY A 233 -7.54 16.28 20.22
C GLY A 233 -6.41 16.40 19.22
N ASP A 234 -5.50 15.44 19.25
CA ASP A 234 -4.52 15.26 18.19
C ASP A 234 -5.20 14.63 16.98
N VAL A 235 -4.95 15.20 15.81
CA VAL A 235 -5.55 14.76 14.56
C VAL A 235 -4.45 14.29 13.63
N LEU A 236 -4.69 13.17 12.97
CA LEU A 236 -3.73 12.61 12.05
C LEU A 236 -3.85 13.26 10.66
N ASP A 237 -2.70 13.52 10.04
CA ASP A 237 -2.66 13.79 8.60
C ASP A 237 -3.14 12.53 7.85
N ASP A 238 -3.72 12.67 6.65
CA ASP A 238 -4.33 11.52 5.94
C ASP A 238 -3.46 10.25 5.92
N VAL A 239 -4.09 9.14 6.35
CA VAL A 239 -3.58 7.77 6.19
C VAL A 239 -4.24 7.20 4.96
N LEU A 240 -3.44 6.70 4.03
CA LEU A 240 -3.92 6.28 2.72
C LEU A 240 -3.64 4.80 2.49
N ASP A 241 -4.58 4.09 1.89
CA ASP A 241 -4.35 2.74 1.37
C ASP A 241 -3.83 2.82 -0.07
N GLY A 242 -2.77 2.09 -0.37
CA GLY A 242 -2.22 1.94 -1.73
C GLY A 242 -3.04 0.98 -2.58
N VAL A 243 -4.36 1.18 -2.60
CA VAL A 243 -5.34 0.27 -3.21
C VAL A 243 -5.07 0.13 -4.70
N ARG A 244 -4.46 -1.01 -5.06
CA ARG A 244 -4.77 -1.92 -6.19
C ARG A 244 -3.64 -2.96 -6.26
N PRO A 245 -3.74 -4.12 -5.58
CA PRO A 245 -2.78 -5.20 -5.77
C PRO A 245 -2.85 -5.70 -7.22
N SER A 246 -1.70 -5.85 -7.87
CA SER A 246 -1.62 -6.51 -9.19
C SER A 246 -1.00 -7.90 -9.03
N PRO A 247 -1.75 -9.00 -9.22
CA PRO A 247 -1.16 -10.34 -9.34
C PRO A 247 -0.33 -10.44 -10.65
N PRO A 248 0.61 -11.39 -10.76
CA PRO A 248 1.12 -11.85 -12.04
C PRO A 248 -0.04 -12.49 -12.80
N TYR A 249 -0.02 -12.32 -14.11
CA TYR A 249 -1.04 -12.73 -15.09
C TYR A 249 -1.70 -14.08 -14.82
#